data_AF-B1X227-F1
#
_entry.id   AF-B1X227-F1
#
_cell.length_a   1.000
_cell.length_b   1.000
_cell.length_c   1.000
_cell.angle_alpha   90.00
_cell.angle_beta   90.00
_cell.angle_gamma   90.00
#
_symmetry.space_group_name_H-M   'P 1'
#
loop_
_entity.id
_entity.type
_entity.pdbx_description
1 polymer ?
#
loop_
_entity_poly.entity_id
_entity_poly.type
_entity_poly.pdbx_seq_one_letter_code
_entity_poly.pdbx_strand_id
1 'polypeptide(L)'
;MFDCRQSIKVSVFGVVTSLVFWAENPAQAVTFQLSWTGQILGYRAEGSFSYDETKDYDNGIVRKNDLESFDIAFFDPEGNLIKEFIDNHLTYPDFNFNFDTTTRTILQDGSFDEPNGIDIGEYVLIDEANGLANGLNFWSAAPIGSDGVAIPHVHLTDRGNDFPDLEIGFGSHLDVAFFTRTTAELLDDPTAGDEFGQRMIASQVPEPTTLVGLGLVSLMGLGKCKGLIRRG
;
A
#
# COMPACT_ATOMS: atom_id res chain seq x y z
N MET A 1 59.94 -37.92 -24.75
CA MET A 1 59.72 -36.87 -25.75
C MET A 1 58.22 -36.62 -25.84
N PHE A 2 57.69 -35.69 -25.05
CA PHE A 2 56.49 -34.93 -25.36
C PHE A 2 56.63 -33.61 -24.60
N ASP A 3 56.60 -32.56 -25.40
CA ASP A 3 56.91 -31.17 -25.11
C ASP A 3 55.69 -30.51 -24.46
N CYS A 4 55.89 -29.74 -23.39
CA CYS A 4 54.85 -28.85 -22.89
C CYS A 4 55.45 -27.45 -22.69
N ARG A 5 55.76 -26.80 -23.82
CA ARG A 5 55.81 -25.35 -23.91
C ARG A 5 54.40 -24.79 -23.76
N GLN A 6 54.07 -24.23 -22.60
CA GLN A 6 52.95 -23.31 -22.48
C GLN A 6 53.45 -21.87 -22.66
N SER A 7 53.28 -21.35 -23.87
CA SER A 7 53.41 -19.91 -24.15
C SER A 7 52.20 -19.18 -23.56
N ILE A 8 52.42 -18.33 -22.55
CA ILE A 8 51.43 -17.37 -22.08
C ILE A 8 51.34 -16.27 -23.13
N LYS A 9 50.28 -16.26 -23.94
CA LYS A 9 49.91 -15.11 -24.77
C LYS A 9 49.03 -14.19 -23.93
N VAL A 10 49.60 -13.10 -23.43
CA VAL A 10 48.82 -11.97 -22.90
C VAL A 10 48.40 -11.13 -24.08
N SER A 11 47.14 -11.26 -24.49
CA SER A 11 46.51 -10.31 -25.43
C SER A 11 45.65 -9.35 -24.61
N VAL A 12 46.16 -8.14 -24.41
CA VAL A 12 45.37 -7.00 -23.92
C VAL A 12 44.57 -6.48 -25.12
N PHE A 13 43.27 -6.75 -25.15
CA PHE A 13 42.35 -5.99 -25.98
C PHE A 13 41.57 -5.05 -25.08
N GLY A 14 41.99 -3.78 -25.10
CA GLY A 14 41.19 -2.69 -24.57
C GLY A 14 40.00 -2.49 -25.50
N VAL A 15 38.80 -2.71 -24.98
CA VAL A 15 37.57 -2.20 -25.58
C VAL A 15 37.11 -1.07 -24.67
N VAL A 16 37.31 0.16 -25.15
CA VAL A 16 36.60 1.33 -24.64
C VAL A 16 35.21 1.26 -25.25
N THR A 17 34.27 0.66 -24.53
CA THR A 17 32.85 0.86 -24.80
C THR A 17 32.37 1.98 -23.92
N SER A 18 32.08 3.11 -24.57
CA SER A 18 31.38 4.26 -24.01
C SER A 18 30.14 3.77 -23.27
N LEU A 19 30.12 3.92 -21.94
CA LEU A 19 28.89 3.89 -21.18
C LEU A 19 28.13 5.17 -21.56
N VAL A 20 27.22 5.05 -22.53
CA VAL A 20 26.14 6.01 -22.67
C VAL A 20 25.26 5.77 -21.45
N PHE A 21 25.50 6.54 -20.40
CA PHE A 21 24.53 6.71 -19.34
C PHE A 21 23.34 7.42 -19.98
N TRP A 22 22.34 6.64 -20.39
CA TRP A 22 21.00 7.17 -20.39
C TRP A 22 20.75 7.51 -18.93
N ALA A 23 20.74 8.80 -18.62
CA ALA A 23 20.00 9.26 -17.46
C ALA A 23 18.55 8.88 -17.77
N GLU A 24 18.16 7.66 -17.38
CA GLU A 24 16.74 7.38 -17.25
C GLU A 24 16.22 8.46 -16.34
N ASN A 25 15.19 9.19 -16.79
CA ASN A 25 14.47 10.10 -15.91
C ASN A 25 14.19 9.29 -14.64
N PRO A 26 14.52 9.79 -13.43
CA PRO A 26 14.03 9.13 -12.22
C PRO A 26 12.52 8.93 -12.41
N ALA A 27 12.02 7.76 -12.05
CA ALA A 27 10.60 7.46 -12.13
C ALA A 27 9.84 8.68 -11.59
N GLN A 28 9.06 9.35 -12.44
CA GLN A 28 8.38 10.59 -12.07
C GLN A 28 7.22 10.31 -11.09
N ALA A 29 6.79 9.06 -11.03
CA ALA A 29 5.80 8.59 -10.08
C ALA A 29 6.49 8.08 -8.81
N VAL A 30 6.06 8.60 -7.66
CA VAL A 30 6.40 8.04 -6.35
C VAL A 30 5.31 7.07 -5.93
N THR A 31 5.70 5.94 -5.34
CA THR A 31 4.76 4.89 -4.89
C THR A 31 4.74 4.78 -3.36
N PHE A 32 3.56 4.55 -2.81
CA PHE A 32 3.33 4.30 -1.39
C PHE A 32 2.55 3.00 -1.20
N GLN A 33 2.96 2.19 -0.22
CA GLN A 33 2.16 1.07 0.27
C GLN A 33 1.14 1.55 1.29
N LEU A 34 -0.07 1.03 1.18
CA LEU A 34 -1.16 1.21 2.12
C LEU A 34 -1.22 0.02 3.07
N SER A 35 -1.42 0.29 4.36
CA SER A 35 -1.68 -0.75 5.36
C SER A 35 -2.64 -0.26 6.42
N TRP A 36 -3.60 -1.10 6.76
CA TRP A 36 -4.52 -0.90 7.88
C TRP A 36 -4.90 -2.24 8.51
N THR A 37 -5.11 -2.22 9.83
CA THR A 37 -5.64 -3.34 10.61
C THR A 37 -6.76 -2.82 11.51
N GLY A 38 -7.92 -3.47 11.42
CA GLY A 38 -9.08 -3.20 12.24
C GLY A 38 -8.84 -3.46 13.71
N GLN A 39 -9.52 -2.68 14.54
CA GLN A 39 -9.29 -2.60 15.98
C GLN A 39 -10.01 -3.70 16.75
N ILE A 40 -11.09 -4.27 16.21
CA ILE A 40 -11.94 -5.23 16.92
C ILE A 40 -11.59 -6.66 16.55
N LEU A 41 -11.73 -7.02 15.27
CA LEU A 41 -11.57 -8.40 14.78
C LEU A 41 -10.24 -8.60 14.05
N GLY A 42 -9.59 -7.52 13.61
CA GLY A 42 -8.29 -7.58 12.95
C GLY A 42 -8.39 -7.83 11.45
N TYR A 43 -9.51 -7.43 10.81
CA TYR A 43 -9.56 -7.32 9.35
C TYR A 43 -8.44 -6.43 8.84
N ARG A 44 -7.94 -6.68 7.63
CA ARG A 44 -6.81 -5.92 7.09
C ARG A 44 -7.14 -5.30 5.74
N ALA A 45 -6.50 -4.17 5.47
CA ALA A 45 -6.44 -3.58 4.14
C ALA A 45 -4.98 -3.36 3.75
N GLU A 46 -4.59 -3.86 2.58
CA GLU A 46 -3.24 -3.74 2.03
C GLU A 46 -3.33 -3.31 0.57
N GLY A 47 -2.49 -2.35 0.16
CA GLY A 47 -2.61 -1.78 -1.17
C GLY A 47 -1.42 -0.91 -1.55
N SER A 48 -1.57 -0.18 -2.65
CA SER A 48 -0.57 0.79 -3.09
C SER A 48 -1.22 1.91 -3.88
N PHE A 49 -0.61 3.09 -3.85
CA PHE A 49 -0.97 4.18 -4.76
C PHE A 49 0.28 4.88 -5.26
N SER A 50 0.16 5.54 -6.41
CA SER A 50 1.23 6.35 -6.96
C SER A 50 0.72 7.69 -7.49
N TYR A 51 1.60 8.68 -7.51
CA TYR A 51 1.33 10.01 -8.07
C TYR A 51 2.62 10.63 -8.60
N ASP A 52 2.51 11.61 -9.50
CA ASP A 52 3.65 12.34 -10.06
C ASP A 52 4.21 13.37 -9.06
N GLU A 53 5.34 13.06 -8.42
CA GLU A 53 5.94 13.92 -7.39
C GLU A 53 6.51 15.25 -7.94
N THR A 54 6.49 15.46 -9.26
CA THR A 54 6.95 16.69 -9.90
C THR A 54 5.84 17.74 -10.09
N LYS A 55 4.57 17.35 -9.89
CA LYS A 55 3.41 18.25 -9.99
C LYS A 55 3.26 19.09 -8.71
N ASP A 56 2.71 20.29 -8.87
CA ASP A 56 2.27 21.14 -7.76
C ASP A 56 0.80 20.86 -7.47
N TYR A 57 0.52 20.37 -6.26
CA TYR A 57 -0.81 19.96 -5.83
C TYR A 57 -1.46 21.05 -4.99
N ASP A 58 -2.77 21.27 -5.18
CA ASP A 58 -3.50 22.26 -4.39
C ASP A 58 -3.44 21.93 -2.90
N ASN A 59 -2.83 22.84 -2.14
CA ASN A 59 -2.50 22.71 -0.72
C ASN A 59 -1.58 21.53 -0.38
N GLY A 60 -0.80 21.02 -1.34
CA GLY A 60 0.07 19.86 -1.16
C GLY A 60 -0.69 18.54 -0.97
N ILE A 61 -1.96 18.48 -1.37
CA ILE A 61 -2.82 17.31 -1.21
C ILE A 61 -3.04 16.63 -2.57
N VAL A 62 -2.59 15.38 -2.67
CA VAL A 62 -2.90 14.47 -3.79
C VAL A 62 -4.32 13.93 -3.60
N ARG A 63 -5.15 14.09 -4.63
CA ARG A 63 -6.55 13.66 -4.63
C ARG A 63 -6.83 12.62 -5.70
N LYS A 64 -8.07 12.12 -5.77
CA LYS A 64 -8.57 11.18 -6.79
C LYS A 64 -7.98 11.38 -8.19
N ASN A 65 -8.06 12.60 -8.73
CA ASN A 65 -7.66 12.89 -10.11
C ASN A 65 -6.14 13.07 -10.29
N ASP A 66 -5.39 13.08 -9.19
CA ASP A 66 -3.93 13.23 -9.16
C ASP A 66 -3.19 11.89 -9.09
N LEU A 67 -3.92 10.80 -8.84
CA LEU A 67 -3.40 9.44 -8.75
C LEU A 67 -3.04 8.93 -10.15
N GLU A 68 -1.86 8.33 -10.27
CA GLU A 68 -1.42 7.58 -11.46
C GLU A 68 -1.85 6.10 -11.34
N SER A 69 -1.93 5.58 -10.11
CA SER A 69 -2.50 4.26 -9.80
C SER A 69 -3.05 4.20 -8.37
N PHE A 70 -4.04 3.33 -8.14
CA PHE A 70 -4.55 3.02 -6.80
C PHE A 70 -5.13 1.61 -6.73
N ASP A 71 -4.49 0.74 -5.95
CA ASP A 71 -4.92 -0.63 -5.72
C ASP A 71 -5.11 -0.89 -4.22
N ILE A 72 -6.17 -1.60 -3.85
CA ILE A 72 -6.45 -1.96 -2.45
C ILE A 72 -7.12 -3.33 -2.36
N ALA A 73 -6.66 -4.16 -1.44
CA ALA A 73 -7.22 -5.46 -1.13
C ALA A 73 -7.61 -5.55 0.35
N PHE A 74 -8.72 -6.23 0.62
CA PHE A 74 -9.25 -6.45 1.95
C PHE A 74 -9.18 -7.92 2.33
N PHE A 75 -8.79 -8.20 3.57
CA PHE A 75 -8.55 -9.54 4.09
C PHE A 75 -9.31 -9.76 5.40
N ASP A 76 -9.77 -10.98 5.60
CA ASP A 76 -10.31 -11.42 6.88
C ASP A 76 -9.18 -11.57 7.94
N PRO A 77 -9.53 -11.77 9.23
CA PRO A 77 -8.54 -11.91 10.30
C PRO A 77 -7.54 -13.06 10.06
N GLU A 78 -7.99 -14.16 9.48
CA GLU A 78 -7.19 -15.33 9.12
C GLU A 78 -6.22 -15.06 7.95
N GLY A 79 -6.45 -13.99 7.20
CA GLY A 79 -5.65 -13.55 6.06
C GLY A 79 -6.09 -14.07 4.71
N ASN A 80 -7.32 -14.54 4.59
CA ASN A 80 -7.92 -14.84 3.30
C ASN A 80 -8.35 -13.53 2.62
N LEU A 81 -8.14 -13.46 1.30
CA LEU A 81 -8.61 -12.34 0.49
C LEU A 81 -10.14 -12.34 0.42
N ILE A 82 -10.74 -11.20 0.76
CA ILE A 82 -12.18 -10.96 0.61
C ILE A 82 -12.45 -10.40 -0.79
N LYS A 83 -11.84 -9.24 -1.10
CA LYS A 83 -11.99 -8.54 -2.38
C LYS A 83 -10.79 -7.64 -2.63
N GLU A 84 -10.44 -7.51 -3.91
CA GLU A 84 -9.43 -6.60 -4.43
C GLU A 84 -10.07 -5.60 -5.38
N PHE A 85 -9.60 -4.36 -5.32
CA PHE A 85 -10.01 -3.25 -6.17
C PHE A 85 -8.77 -2.70 -6.86
N ILE A 86 -8.77 -2.76 -8.20
CA ILE A 86 -7.68 -2.26 -9.04
C ILE A 86 -8.14 -0.99 -9.73
N ASP A 87 -7.40 0.09 -9.54
CA ASP A 87 -7.68 1.43 -10.07
C ASP A 87 -9.16 1.86 -9.94
N ASN A 88 -9.79 1.49 -8.81
CA ASN A 88 -11.21 1.81 -8.60
C ASN A 88 -11.47 3.33 -8.52
N HIS A 89 -10.43 4.14 -8.30
CA HIS A 89 -10.51 5.59 -8.43
C HIS A 89 -10.97 6.05 -9.83
N LEU A 90 -10.79 5.24 -10.88
CA LEU A 90 -11.24 5.53 -12.24
C LEU A 90 -12.70 5.11 -12.50
N THR A 91 -13.19 4.11 -11.78
CA THR A 91 -14.50 3.48 -12.05
C THR A 91 -15.56 3.80 -11.02
N TYR A 92 -15.17 4.11 -9.78
CA TYR A 92 -16.06 4.44 -8.68
C TYR A 92 -16.25 5.97 -8.57
N PRO A 93 -17.43 6.54 -8.91
CA PRO A 93 -17.63 7.99 -8.95
C PRO A 93 -17.43 8.68 -7.61
N ASP A 94 -17.82 8.03 -6.52
CA ASP A 94 -17.76 8.61 -5.16
C ASP A 94 -16.43 8.33 -4.45
N PHE A 95 -15.47 7.69 -5.14
CA PHE A 95 -14.12 7.48 -4.60
C PHE A 95 -13.53 8.80 -4.08
N ASN A 96 -13.10 8.80 -2.82
CA ASN A 96 -12.44 9.93 -2.18
C ASN A 96 -11.16 9.45 -1.50
N PHE A 97 -10.05 10.12 -1.83
CA PHE A 97 -8.75 9.84 -1.25
C PHE A 97 -7.96 11.15 -1.17
N ASN A 98 -7.38 11.42 -0.02
CA ASN A 98 -6.68 12.68 0.26
C ASN A 98 -5.36 12.36 0.97
N PHE A 99 -4.25 12.58 0.27
CA PHE A 99 -2.90 12.32 0.79
C PHE A 99 -2.10 13.62 0.90
N ASP A 100 -1.68 13.97 2.11
CA ASP A 100 -0.83 15.13 2.37
C ASP A 100 0.63 14.77 2.08
N THR A 101 1.20 15.40 1.06
CA THR A 101 2.58 15.17 0.61
C THR A 101 3.64 15.73 1.57
N THR A 102 3.27 16.67 2.44
CA THR A 102 4.15 17.29 3.44
C THR A 102 4.31 16.38 4.66
N THR A 103 3.20 15.91 5.21
CA THR A 103 3.21 15.02 6.39
C THR A 103 3.34 13.55 6.01
N ARG A 104 3.09 13.21 4.74
CA ARG A 104 3.04 11.84 4.20
C ARG A 104 1.97 11.00 4.88
N THR A 105 0.81 11.59 5.10
CA THR A 105 -0.31 10.93 5.78
C THR A 105 -1.59 11.02 4.95
N ILE A 106 -2.41 9.99 5.05
CA ILE A 106 -3.76 9.97 4.51
C ILE A 106 -4.68 10.73 5.47
N LEU A 107 -5.40 11.73 4.97
CA LEU A 107 -6.35 12.52 5.76
C LEU A 107 -7.59 11.68 6.06
N GLN A 108 -7.89 11.49 7.34
CA GLN A 108 -8.98 10.62 7.82
C GLN A 108 -9.81 11.29 8.93
N ASP A 109 -9.65 12.61 9.08
CA ASP A 109 -10.26 13.40 10.16
C ASP A 109 -11.62 14.00 9.78
N GLY A 110 -12.08 13.77 8.55
CA GLY A 110 -13.38 14.19 8.03
C GLY A 110 -14.29 13.03 7.68
N SER A 111 -15.48 13.37 7.23
CA SER A 111 -16.44 12.43 6.65
C SER A 111 -15.96 11.93 5.29
N PHE A 112 -16.47 10.78 4.88
CA PHE A 112 -16.03 10.02 3.71
C PHE A 112 -15.97 10.81 2.39
N ASP A 113 -16.78 11.85 2.21
CA ASP A 113 -16.83 12.72 1.02
C ASP A 113 -16.15 14.10 1.21
N GLU A 114 -15.60 14.37 2.39
CA GLU A 114 -14.98 15.65 2.71
C GLU A 114 -13.49 15.69 2.29
N PRO A 115 -12.90 16.89 2.10
CA PRO A 115 -11.49 17.06 1.69
C PRO A 115 -10.45 16.49 2.68
N ASN A 116 -10.86 16.13 3.89
CA ASN A 116 -10.03 15.55 4.93
C ASN A 116 -10.49 14.13 5.35
N GLY A 117 -11.32 13.47 4.53
CA GLY A 117 -11.76 12.09 4.70
C GLY A 117 -11.36 11.15 3.56
N ILE A 118 -11.91 9.94 3.60
CA ILE A 118 -11.69 8.87 2.60
C ILE A 118 -12.94 8.04 2.36
N ASP A 119 -13.10 7.57 1.12
CA ASP A 119 -14.02 6.52 0.70
C ASP A 119 -13.37 5.71 -0.43
N ILE A 120 -12.96 4.48 -0.11
CA ILE A 120 -12.27 3.56 -1.02
C ILE A 120 -12.93 2.19 -0.99
N GLY A 121 -12.73 1.38 -2.03
CA GLY A 121 -13.59 0.21 -2.30
C GLY A 121 -14.78 0.62 -3.16
N GLU A 122 -15.97 0.09 -2.85
CA GLU A 122 -17.21 0.41 -3.56
C GLU A 122 -18.41 0.47 -2.62
N TYR A 123 -19.18 1.54 -2.72
CA TYR A 123 -20.53 1.65 -2.17
C TYR A 123 -21.48 2.02 -3.32
N VAL A 124 -22.45 1.14 -3.61
CA VAL A 124 -23.41 1.30 -4.70
C VAL A 124 -24.82 1.32 -4.15
N LEU A 125 -25.48 2.47 -4.22
CA LEU A 125 -26.90 2.58 -3.92
C LEU A 125 -27.74 1.74 -4.90
N ILE A 126 -28.50 0.80 -4.36
CA ILE A 126 -29.46 -0.02 -5.12
C ILE A 126 -30.90 0.46 -4.96
N ASP A 127 -31.20 1.17 -3.86
CA ASP A 127 -32.48 1.83 -3.63
C ASP A 127 -32.27 3.09 -2.79
N GLU A 128 -32.21 4.24 -3.47
CA GLU A 128 -31.99 5.54 -2.86
C GLU A 128 -33.11 5.92 -1.88
N ALA A 129 -34.36 5.54 -2.18
CA ALA A 129 -35.51 5.90 -1.34
C ALA A 129 -35.48 5.20 0.02
N ASN A 130 -34.87 4.01 0.08
CA ASN A 130 -34.76 3.20 1.29
C ASN A 130 -33.33 3.14 1.86
N GLY A 131 -32.37 3.82 1.23
CA GLY A 131 -30.96 3.83 1.63
C GLY A 131 -30.29 2.46 1.54
N LEU A 132 -30.75 1.59 0.63
CA LEU A 132 -30.13 0.28 0.43
C LEU A 132 -28.93 0.42 -0.49
N ALA A 133 -27.82 -0.18 -0.09
CA ALA A 133 -26.58 -0.18 -0.84
C ALA A 133 -25.88 -1.54 -0.76
N ASN A 134 -25.07 -1.84 -1.77
CA ASN A 134 -24.20 -3.00 -1.85
C ASN A 134 -22.73 -2.58 -1.95
N GLY A 135 -21.82 -3.53 -1.73
CA GLY A 135 -20.38 -3.35 -1.92
C GLY A 135 -19.57 -3.35 -0.63
N LEU A 136 -18.28 -3.63 -0.78
CA LEU A 136 -17.29 -3.58 0.29
C LEU A 136 -16.60 -2.22 0.25
N ASN A 137 -16.76 -1.42 1.31
CA ASN A 137 -16.22 -0.07 1.35
C ASN A 137 -15.46 0.22 2.65
N PHE A 138 -14.38 1.00 2.52
CA PHE A 138 -13.55 1.49 3.59
C PHE A 138 -13.59 3.01 3.62
N TRP A 139 -14.09 3.57 4.72
CA TRP A 139 -14.52 4.97 4.74
C TRP A 139 -14.30 5.63 6.10
N SER A 140 -14.04 6.94 6.09
CA SER A 140 -13.89 7.72 7.32
C SER A 140 -15.20 8.35 7.78
N ALA A 141 -15.35 8.46 9.09
CA ALA A 141 -16.40 9.23 9.73
C ALA A 141 -15.79 9.97 10.92
N ALA A 142 -16.03 11.27 11.00
CA ALA A 142 -15.59 12.07 12.13
C ALA A 142 -16.78 12.84 12.72
N PRO A 143 -17.76 12.14 13.33
CA PRO A 143 -18.84 12.83 14.01
C PRO A 143 -18.27 13.71 15.12
N ILE A 144 -18.92 14.86 15.33
CA ILE A 144 -18.63 15.72 16.46
C ILE A 144 -19.31 15.14 17.70
N GLY A 145 -18.51 14.79 18.69
CA GLY A 145 -18.96 14.34 20.00
C GLY A 145 -19.79 15.41 20.72
N SER A 146 -20.51 14.99 21.75
CA SER A 146 -21.34 15.89 22.56
C SER A 146 -20.54 16.98 23.30
N ASP A 147 -19.23 16.79 23.42
CA ASP A 147 -18.24 17.73 23.96
C ASP A 147 -17.68 18.70 22.90
N GLY A 148 -18.13 18.59 21.65
CA GLY A 148 -17.65 19.40 20.53
C GLY A 148 -16.35 18.91 19.91
N VAL A 149 -15.84 17.74 20.32
CA VAL A 149 -14.59 17.16 19.82
C VAL A 149 -14.91 16.17 18.70
N ALA A 150 -14.22 16.28 17.57
CA ALA A 150 -14.32 15.28 16.51
C ALA A 150 -13.81 13.93 17.02
N ILE A 151 -14.53 12.85 16.71
CA ILE A 151 -14.13 11.48 17.02
C ILE A 151 -13.78 10.83 15.68
N PRO A 152 -12.58 11.09 15.14
CA PRO A 152 -12.23 10.61 13.82
C PRO A 152 -11.95 9.11 13.87
N HIS A 153 -12.56 8.37 12.93
CA HIS A 153 -12.44 6.93 12.83
C HIS A 153 -12.72 6.45 11.40
N VAL A 154 -12.34 5.22 11.13
CA VAL A 154 -12.59 4.54 9.84
C VAL A 154 -13.38 3.26 10.06
N HIS A 155 -14.07 2.84 9.02
CA HIS A 155 -14.92 1.65 8.98
C HIS A 155 -14.57 0.80 7.78
N LEU A 156 -14.60 -0.53 7.95
CA LEU A 156 -14.73 -1.49 6.87
C LEU A 156 -16.14 -2.06 6.90
N THR A 157 -16.90 -1.92 5.82
CA THR A 157 -18.31 -2.33 5.78
C THR A 157 -18.61 -3.17 4.54
N ASP A 158 -19.26 -4.31 4.77
CA ASP A 158 -19.94 -5.08 3.72
C ASP A 158 -21.40 -4.61 3.62
N ARG A 159 -21.66 -3.73 2.66
CA ARG A 159 -22.98 -3.18 2.40
C ARG A 159 -23.80 -4.22 1.64
N GLY A 160 -25.08 -4.35 2.01
CA GLY A 160 -25.97 -5.31 1.35
C GLY A 160 -25.69 -6.77 1.73
N ASN A 161 -24.69 -7.03 2.58
CA ASN A 161 -24.30 -8.37 3.03
C ASN A 161 -23.89 -9.25 1.84
N ASP A 162 -23.06 -8.70 0.94
CA ASP A 162 -22.54 -9.39 -0.24
C ASP A 162 -21.58 -10.55 0.18
N PHE A 163 -21.04 -10.49 1.39
CA PHE A 163 -20.15 -11.47 2.01
C PHE A 163 -20.75 -11.98 3.35
N PRO A 164 -21.84 -12.77 3.29
CA PRO A 164 -22.64 -13.16 4.46
C PRO A 164 -21.91 -13.99 5.52
N ASP A 165 -20.77 -14.57 5.17
CA ASP A 165 -19.98 -15.42 6.05
C ASP A 165 -18.96 -14.64 6.89
N LEU A 166 -18.79 -13.34 6.63
CA LEU A 166 -17.87 -12.48 7.37
C LEU A 166 -18.45 -12.06 8.71
N GLU A 167 -17.64 -12.13 9.76
CA GLU A 167 -18.04 -11.71 11.10
C GLU A 167 -18.09 -10.18 11.22
N ILE A 168 -19.16 -9.67 11.84
CA ILE A 168 -19.35 -8.24 12.14
C ILE A 168 -18.72 -7.92 13.49
N GLY A 169 -17.68 -7.09 13.49
CA GLY A 169 -16.96 -6.69 14.70
C GLY A 169 -17.62 -5.54 15.45
N PHE A 170 -18.27 -4.59 14.75
CA PHE A 170 -18.78 -3.39 15.41
C PHE A 170 -20.07 -2.86 14.75
N GLY A 171 -21.19 -2.97 15.45
CA GLY A 171 -22.48 -2.49 14.96
C GLY A 171 -22.92 -3.21 13.69
N SER A 172 -22.83 -2.54 12.55
CA SER A 172 -23.06 -3.10 11.21
C SER A 172 -21.79 -3.14 10.34
N HIS A 173 -20.62 -2.92 10.93
CA HIS A 173 -19.34 -2.85 10.25
C HIS A 173 -18.54 -4.13 10.53
N LEU A 174 -17.83 -4.62 9.50
CA LEU A 174 -16.93 -5.76 9.66
C LEU A 174 -15.87 -5.44 10.70
N ASP A 175 -15.28 -4.25 10.61
CA ASP A 175 -14.34 -3.74 11.61
C ASP A 175 -14.26 -2.21 11.54
N VAL A 176 -13.67 -1.62 12.57
CA VAL A 176 -13.51 -0.17 12.73
C VAL A 176 -12.14 0.15 13.30
N ALA A 177 -11.72 1.41 13.20
CA ALA A 177 -10.58 1.90 13.97
C ALA A 177 -10.84 3.33 14.45
N PHE A 178 -10.96 3.48 15.77
CA PHE A 178 -11.07 4.76 16.46
C PHE A 178 -9.69 5.18 16.94
N PHE A 179 -9.00 6.01 16.17
CA PHE A 179 -7.61 6.40 16.46
C PHE A 179 -7.47 7.46 17.56
N THR A 180 -8.53 7.69 18.33
CA THR A 180 -8.50 8.42 19.60
C THR A 180 -8.98 7.56 20.77
N ARG A 181 -9.16 6.23 20.61
CA ARG A 181 -9.78 5.34 21.62
C ARG A 181 -9.18 3.93 21.71
N THR A 182 -9.13 3.30 22.91
CA THR A 182 -8.81 1.85 23.05
C THR A 182 -9.96 0.98 22.57
N THR A 183 -9.64 -0.29 22.28
CA THR A 183 -10.64 -1.35 22.14
C THR A 183 -11.43 -1.55 23.43
N ALA A 184 -10.76 -1.51 24.59
CA ALA A 184 -11.42 -1.73 25.88
C ALA A 184 -12.47 -0.67 26.16
N GLU A 185 -12.16 0.59 25.92
CA GLU A 185 -13.15 1.65 26.09
C GLU A 185 -14.20 1.57 25.01
N LEU A 186 -13.86 1.36 23.73
CA LEU A 186 -14.88 1.17 22.68
C LEU A 186 -15.91 0.07 23.03
N LEU A 187 -15.50 -0.97 23.77
CA LEU A 187 -16.38 -2.06 24.22
C LEU A 187 -17.10 -1.79 25.56
N ASP A 188 -16.44 -1.15 26.54
CA ASP A 188 -17.00 -0.89 27.89
C ASP A 188 -17.82 0.41 27.95
N ASP A 189 -17.52 1.35 27.09
CA ASP A 189 -18.24 2.59 26.84
C ASP A 189 -17.95 3.00 25.39
N PRO A 190 -18.85 2.75 24.41
CA PRO A 190 -18.63 3.10 23.01
C PRO A 190 -18.36 4.60 22.77
N THR A 191 -18.32 5.42 23.83
CA THR A 191 -17.93 6.82 23.88
C THR A 191 -16.58 7.16 24.55
N ALA A 192 -15.83 6.23 25.13
CA ALA A 192 -14.55 6.51 25.81
C ALA A 192 -13.33 5.93 25.06
N GLY A 193 -12.11 6.40 25.36
CA GLY A 193 -10.90 6.11 24.59
C GLY A 193 -9.57 6.43 25.27
N ASP A 194 -8.50 5.64 25.00
CA ASP A 194 -7.06 5.82 25.22
C ASP A 194 -6.15 4.56 24.94
N GLU A 195 -6.17 3.96 23.72
CA GLU A 195 -5.04 3.34 22.96
C GLU A 195 -5.49 2.99 21.53
N PHE A 196 -4.94 3.70 20.56
CA PHE A 196 -5.59 4.00 19.28
C PHE A 196 -5.89 2.81 18.37
N GLY A 197 -7.10 2.77 17.79
CA GLY A 197 -7.29 2.17 16.48
C GLY A 197 -6.29 2.77 15.47
N GLN A 198 -5.87 2.03 14.45
CA GLN A 198 -4.87 2.55 13.52
C GLN A 198 -5.55 3.36 12.40
N ARG A 199 -5.03 4.55 12.13
CA ARG A 199 -5.24 5.20 10.83
C ARG A 199 -4.70 4.28 9.73
N MET A 200 -5.27 4.34 8.53
CA MET A 200 -4.57 3.80 7.37
C MET A 200 -3.23 4.53 7.22
N ILE A 201 -2.16 3.75 7.07
CA ILE A 201 -0.79 4.24 6.97
C ILE A 201 -0.35 4.16 5.51
N ALA A 202 0.36 5.19 5.05
CA ALA A 202 1.06 5.21 3.77
C ALA A 202 2.57 5.13 4.03
N SER A 203 3.24 4.13 3.49
CA SER A 203 4.70 3.95 3.59
C SER A 203 5.33 4.06 2.21
N GLN A 204 6.20 5.04 2.00
CA GLN A 204 6.87 5.23 0.70
C GLN A 204 7.67 3.97 0.34
N VAL A 205 7.46 3.46 -0.87
CA VAL A 205 8.28 2.39 -1.44
C VAL A 205 9.65 3.00 -1.77
N PRO A 206 10.77 2.40 -1.33
CA PRO A 206 12.09 2.88 -1.72
C PRO A 206 12.22 2.79 -3.24
N GLU A 207 12.42 3.94 -3.88
CA GLU A 207 12.84 3.96 -5.28
C GLU A 207 14.11 3.12 -5.43
N PRO A 208 14.27 2.33 -6.51
CA PRO A 208 15.49 1.61 -6.77
C PRO A 208 16.61 2.64 -6.94
N THR A 209 17.29 2.98 -5.84
CA THR A 209 18.47 3.83 -5.87
C THR A 209 19.41 3.20 -6.87
N THR A 210 19.72 3.91 -7.95
CA THR A 210 20.76 3.51 -8.89
C THR A 210 21.99 3.23 -8.06
N LEU A 211 22.33 1.95 -7.88
CA LEU A 211 23.48 1.51 -7.10
C LEU A 211 24.73 1.83 -7.93
N VAL A 212 25.08 3.11 -8.03
CA VAL A 212 26.35 3.56 -8.60
C VAL A 212 27.40 3.32 -7.53
N GLY A 213 27.93 2.10 -7.45
CA GLY A 213 28.96 1.80 -6.47
C GLY A 213 29.39 0.34 -6.39
N LEU A 214 30.37 -0.01 -7.24
CA LEU A 214 31.41 -1.03 -7.02
C LEU A 214 30.97 -2.50 -6.79
N GLY A 215 31.23 -3.34 -7.80
CA GLY A 215 31.28 -4.78 -7.58
C GLY A 215 31.35 -5.65 -8.82
N LEU A 216 32.34 -5.44 -9.70
CA LEU A 216 32.74 -6.49 -10.65
C LEU A 216 33.29 -7.69 -9.85
N VAL A 217 32.49 -8.71 -9.62
CA VAL A 217 33.01 -10.05 -9.30
C VAL A 217 32.88 -10.90 -10.56
N SER A 218 33.97 -10.96 -11.30
CA SER A 218 34.16 -11.87 -12.42
C SER A 218 34.07 -13.31 -11.91
N LEU A 219 33.07 -14.06 -12.37
CA LEU A 219 32.96 -15.50 -12.11
C LEU A 219 34.07 -16.22 -12.90
N MET A 220 35.19 -16.53 -12.26
CA MET A 220 36.21 -17.41 -12.87
C MET A 220 35.68 -18.85 -12.90
N GLY A 221 35.47 -19.36 -14.12
CA GLY A 221 35.14 -20.75 -14.36
C GLY A 221 36.23 -21.70 -13.87
N LEU A 222 35.90 -22.55 -12.90
CA LEU A 222 36.73 -23.71 -12.57
C LEU A 222 36.56 -24.78 -13.67
N GLY A 223 37.58 -24.91 -14.52
CA GLY A 223 37.76 -26.10 -15.35
C GLY A 223 38.01 -27.32 -14.47
N LYS A 224 37.06 -28.27 -14.49
CA LYS A 224 37.23 -29.59 -13.86
C LYS A 224 38.21 -30.44 -14.68
N CYS A 225 39.46 -30.56 -14.23
CA CYS A 225 40.33 -31.66 -14.63
C CYS A 225 39.98 -32.91 -13.79
N LYS A 226 39.34 -33.91 -14.42
CA LYS A 226 39.17 -35.26 -13.86
C LYS A 226 40.52 -35.96 -13.79
N GLY A 227 41.10 -36.03 -12.60
CA GLY A 227 42.25 -36.89 -12.29
C GLY A 227 41.78 -38.25 -11.77
N LEU A 228 41.78 -39.25 -12.65
CA LEU A 228 41.78 -40.66 -12.30
C LEU A 228 43.17 -40.99 -11.72
N ILE A 229 43.27 -41.69 -10.57
CA ILE A 229 44.22 -42.79 -10.30
C ILE A 229 43.99 -43.38 -8.89
N ARG A 230 44.02 -44.72 -8.89
CA ARG A 230 43.93 -45.74 -7.84
C ARG A 230 44.83 -45.53 -6.61
N ARG A 231 44.46 -46.20 -5.51
CA ARG A 231 45.34 -47.10 -4.73
C ARG A 231 44.50 -48.10 -3.91
N GLY A 232 44.90 -49.38 -3.94
CA GLY A 232 44.26 -50.51 -3.26
C GLY A 232 43.97 -51.63 -4.23
#